data_AF-A0A2S5LBR4-F1
#
_entry.id   AF-A0A2S5LBR4-F1
#
_cell.length_a   1.000
_cell.length_b   1.000
_cell.length_c   1.000
_cell.angle_alpha   90.00
_cell.angle_beta   90.00
_cell.angle_gamma   90.00
#
_symmetry.space_group_name_H-M   'P 1'
#
loop_
_entity.id
_entity.type
_entity.pdbx_description
1 polymer ?
#
loop_
_entity_poly.entity_id
_entity_poly.type
_entity_poly.pdbx_seq_one_letter_code
_entity_poly.pdbx_strand_id
1 'polypeptide(L)' 'MSEITLVEAVNLALARAMSEDKDVLMLGEDIGVNGGVFRATNGLQARFGRERVIDTPLAEGG' A
#
# COMPACT_ATOMS: atom_id res chain seq x y z
N MET A 1 22.74 6.75 -2.90
CA MET A 1 21.38 6.17 -2.74
C MET A 1 21.55 4.83 -2.06
N SER A 2 20.70 4.47 -1.10
CA SER A 2 20.67 3.12 -0.53
C SER A 2 20.28 2.13 -1.63
N GLU A 3 20.95 0.97 -1.66
CA GLU A 3 20.50 -0.15 -2.50
C GLU A 3 19.23 -0.73 -1.88
N ILE A 4 18.15 -0.73 -2.65
CA ILE A 4 16.85 -1.27 -2.26
C ILE A 4 16.33 -2.15 -3.40
N THR A 5 15.53 -3.15 -3.05
CA THR A 5 14.81 -3.99 -4.00
C THR A 5 13.72 -3.18 -4.71
N LEU A 6 13.24 -3.71 -5.84
CA LEU A 6 12.11 -3.11 -6.56
C LEU A 6 10.85 -2.99 -5.66
N VAL A 7 10.59 -4.01 -4.83
CA VAL A 7 9.43 -4.02 -3.92
C VAL A 7 9.52 -2.91 -2.89
N GLU A 8 10.70 -2.72 -2.30
CA GLU A 8 10.96 -1.62 -1.34
C GLU A 8 10.84 -0.26 -2.02
N ALA A 9 11.31 -0.12 -3.26
CA ALA A 9 11.16 1.11 -4.03
C ALA A 9 9.69 1.46 -4.29
N VAL A 10 8.86 0.47 -4.65
CA VAL A 10 7.41 0.64 -4.82
C VAL A 10 6.75 1.04 -3.49
N ASN A 11 7.06 0.34 -2.39
CA ASN A 11 6.54 0.67 -1.07
C ASN A 11 6.88 2.11 -0.66
N LEU A 12 8.14 2.53 -0.87
CA LEU A 12 8.62 3.87 -0.55
C LEU A 12 7.90 4.94 -1.38
N ALA A 13 7.69 4.69 -2.67
CA ALA A 13 6.95 5.60 -3.55
C ALA A 13 5.49 5.76 -3.10
N LEU A 14 4.80 4.67 -2.78
CA LEU A 14 3.43 4.69 -2.26
C LEU A 14 3.36 5.42 -0.92
N ALA A 15 4.26 5.10 0.00
CA ALA A 15 4.32 5.75 1.32
C ALA A 15 4.56 7.27 1.21
N ARG A 16 5.38 7.69 0.25
CA ARG A 16 5.62 9.10 -0.04
C ARG A 16 4.36 9.78 -0.56
N ALA A 17 3.73 9.23 -1.59
CA ALA A 17 2.50 9.80 -2.17
C ALA A 17 1.38 9.92 -1.11
N MET A 18 1.21 8.89 -0.29
CA MET A 18 0.21 8.90 0.80
C MET A 18 0.52 9.90 1.92
N SER A 19 1.79 10.26 2.11
CA SER A 19 2.20 11.26 3.12
C SER A 19 2.06 12.69 2.61
N GLU A 20 2.29 12.91 1.31
CA GLU A 20 2.21 14.23 0.68
C GLU A 20 0.76 14.63 0.39
N ASP A 21 -0.12 13.66 0.10
CA ASP A 21 -1.52 13.90 -0.20
C ASP A 21 -2.45 12.97 0.60
N LYS A 22 -3.39 13.59 1.32
CA LYS A 22 -4.41 12.90 2.14
C LYS A 22 -5.52 12.26 1.30
N ASP A 23 -5.69 12.69 0.05
CA ASP A 23 -6.76 12.23 -0.84
C ASP A 23 -6.35 10.98 -1.64
N VAL A 24 -5.07 10.57 -1.59
CA VAL A 24 -4.59 9.29 -2.15
C VAL A 24 -5.18 8.12 -1.35
N LEU A 25 -5.76 7.13 -2.01
CA LEU A 25 -6.26 5.91 -1.38
C LEU A 25 -5.64 4.70 -2.05
N MET A 26 -5.49 3.60 -1.31
CA MET A 26 -5.13 2.30 -1.87
C MET A 26 -6.26 1.31 -1.65
N LEU A 27 -6.62 0.64 -2.75
CA LEU A 27 -7.67 -0.38 -2.81
C LEU A 27 -7.08 -1.61 -3.49
N GLY A 28 -7.35 -2.79 -2.95
CA GLY A 28 -6.94 -4.05 -3.57
C GLY A 28 -7.05 -5.23 -2.64
N GLU A 29 -6.81 -6.41 -3.17
CA GLU A 29 -6.84 -7.66 -2.40
C GLU A 29 -5.55 -7.83 -1.60
N ASP A 30 -5.69 -8.19 -0.32
CA ASP A 30 -4.59 -8.47 0.62
C ASP A 30 -3.60 -7.30 0.86
N ILE A 31 -3.88 -6.09 0.39
CA ILE A 31 -2.94 -4.96 0.51
C ILE A 31 -2.88 -4.35 1.92
N GLY A 32 -3.83 -4.67 2.78
CA GLY A 32 -3.99 -4.11 4.12
C GLY A 32 -3.05 -4.73 5.14
N VAL A 33 -3.60 -5.53 6.06
CA VAL A 33 -2.81 -6.16 7.15
C VAL A 33 -1.72 -7.07 6.60
N ASN A 34 -2.01 -7.78 5.50
CA ASN A 34 -1.06 -8.70 4.87
C ASN A 34 0.08 -7.96 4.14
N GLY A 35 -0.14 -6.70 3.72
CA GLY A 35 0.86 -5.90 3.02
C GLY A 35 1.08 -6.30 1.55
N GLY A 36 0.12 -7.03 0.97
CA GLY A 36 0.15 -7.58 -0.38
C GLY A 36 0.95 -8.88 -0.48
N VAL A 37 0.58 -9.73 -1.44
CA VAL A 37 1.24 -11.03 -1.68
C VAL A 37 2.74 -10.89 -1.97
N PHE A 38 3.16 -9.78 -2.59
CA PHE A 38 4.56 -9.43 -2.85
C PHE A 38 5.19 -8.50 -1.81
N ARG A 39 4.46 -8.15 -0.73
CA ARG A 39 4.90 -7.22 0.33
C ARG A 39 5.10 -5.76 -0.11
N ALA A 40 4.57 -5.37 -1.27
CA ALA A 40 4.68 -4.00 -1.79
C ALA A 40 3.97 -2.95 -0.93
N THR A 41 2.95 -3.33 -0.15
CA THR A 41 2.20 -2.40 0.72
C THR A 41 2.40 -2.67 2.20
N ASN A 42 3.45 -3.44 2.54
CA ASN A 42 3.74 -3.81 3.92
C ASN A 42 3.85 -2.58 4.85
N GLY A 43 3.17 -2.64 5.99
CA GLY A 43 3.15 -1.58 7.01
C GLY A 43 2.34 -0.32 6.66
N LEU A 44 1.83 -0.18 5.43
CA LEU A 44 1.15 1.05 5.02
C LEU A 44 -0.22 1.22 5.72
N GLN A 45 -0.99 0.14 5.91
CA GLN A 45 -2.25 0.23 6.65
C GLN A 45 -2.04 0.62 8.12
N ALA A 46 -0.99 0.09 8.77
CA ALA A 46 -0.67 0.46 10.15
C ALA A 46 -0.27 1.94 10.27
N ARG A 47 0.39 2.49 9.24
CA ARG A 47 0.85 3.88 9.20
C ARG A 47 -0.25 4.88 8.85
N PHE A 48 -1.10 4.57 7.87
CA PHE A 48 -2.08 5.51 7.30
C PHE A 48 -3.53 5.20 7.67
N GLY A 49 -3.79 4.06 8.33
CA GLY A 49 -5.10 3.65 8.79
C GLY A 49 -5.90 2.85 7.76
N ARG A 50 -6.92 2.13 8.27
CA ARG A 50 -7.80 1.27 7.48
C ARG A 50 -8.68 2.03 6.49
N GLU A 51 -8.94 3.31 6.74
CA GLU A 51 -9.73 4.17 5.84
C GLU A 51 -8.96 4.56 4.57
N ARG A 52 -7.64 4.36 4.52
CA ARG A 52 -6.80 4.75 3.39
C ARG A 52 -6.07 3.60 2.69
N VAL A 53 -5.98 2.45 3.35
CA VAL A 53 -5.46 1.21 2.77
C VAL A 53 -6.49 0.13 3.04
N ILE A 54 -7.31 -0.16 2.03
CA ILE A 54 -8.54 -0.94 2.19
C ILE A 54 -8.38 -2.26 1.43
N ASP A 55 -8.57 -3.37 2.17
CA ASP A 55 -8.71 -4.69 1.56
C ASP A 55 -10.06 -4.79 0.85
N THR A 56 -10.05 -5.14 -0.43
CA THR A 56 -11.26 -5.33 -1.24
C THR A 56 -11.61 -6.82 -1.38
N PRO A 57 -12.89 -7.16 -1.67
CA PRO A 57 -13.24 -8.51 -2.09
C PRO A 57 -12.51 -8.93 -3.37
N LEU A 58 -12.47 -10.24 -3.61
CA LEU A 58 -11.96 -10.82 -4.85
C LEU A 58 -12.98 -10.60 -5.98
N ALA A 59 -12.90 -9.42 -6.58
CA ALA A 59 -13.79 -8.95 -7.63
C ALA A 59 -13.14 -7.75 -8.34
N GLU A 60 -12.38 -8.02 -9.40
CA GLU A 60 -11.64 -6.99 -10.13
C GLU A 60 -12.56 -6.06 -10.95
N GLY A 61 -13.79 -6.51 -11.25
CA GLY A 61 -14.83 -5.70 -11.87
C GLY A 61 -15.69 -4.90 -10.89
N GLY A 62 -15.36 -4.94 -9.59
CA GLY A 62 -16.00 -4.15 -8.53
C GLY A 62 -15.81 -2.65 -8.69
#